data_AF-X1C5P0-F1
#
_entry.id   AF-X1C5P0-F1
#
_cell.length_a   1.000
_cell.length_b   1.000
_cell.length_c   1.000
_cell.angle_alpha   90.00
_cell.angle_beta   90.00
_cell.angle_gamma   90.00
#
_symmetry.space_group_name_H-M   'P 1'
#
loop_
_entity.id
_entity.type
_entity.pdbx_description
1 polymer ?
#
loop_
_entity_poly.entity_id
_entity_poly.type
_entity_poly.pdbx_seq_one_letter_code
_entity_poly.pdbx_strand_id
1 'polypeptide(L)'
;MNGRGGVVTFFLFLFLSVIVLLQILLMVQSDRFYDGLNRLDEAFESGTIVYGSKGEGEVSIDKEYGGDEGDWLIWAFRVEPKTLNQFSVDSDIYSRWITVPYIFEPLLVYDFDDLTMKPWLAESYEVSSDGLEITFRLRDDVYFSDGVAVTADDVVFTYETAVNPAVDAADVASL
;
A
#
# COMPACT_ATOMS: atom_id res chain seq x y z
N MET A 1 24.82 -58.25 39.10
CA MET A 1 24.54 -56.90 38.55
C MET A 1 24.52 -57.03 37.02
N ASN A 2 23.47 -56.55 36.33
CA ASN A 2 23.42 -56.13 34.90
C ASN A 2 22.00 -56.20 34.25
N GLY A 3 20.94 -55.83 34.98
CA GLY A 3 19.58 -55.68 34.42
C GLY A 3 19.15 -54.23 34.15
N ARG A 4 19.90 -53.23 34.64
CA ARG A 4 19.54 -51.80 34.54
C ARG A 4 20.07 -51.12 33.28
N GLY A 5 21.09 -51.68 32.63
CA GLY A 5 21.67 -51.12 31.39
C GLY A 5 20.76 -51.30 30.19
N GLY A 6 20.16 -52.49 30.01
CA GLY A 6 19.34 -52.79 28.83
C GLY A 6 18.08 -51.93 28.70
N VAL A 7 17.44 -51.59 29.83
CA VAL A 7 16.25 -50.73 29.84
C VAL A 7 16.62 -49.29 29.48
N VAL A 8 17.72 -48.76 30.04
CA VAL A 8 18.21 -47.41 29.70
C VAL A 8 18.63 -47.33 28.23
N THR A 9 19.36 -48.31 27.72
CA THR A 9 19.75 -48.38 26.30
C THR A 9 18.52 -48.46 25.39
N PHE A 10 17.50 -49.24 25.75
CA PHE A 10 16.24 -49.31 24.99
C PHE A 10 15.52 -47.95 24.91
N PHE A 11 15.41 -47.24 26.04
CA PHE A 11 14.81 -45.89 26.03
C PHE A 11 15.67 -44.87 25.29
N LEU A 12 16.99 -45.00 25.31
CA LEU A 12 17.91 -44.13 24.57
C LEU A 12 17.79 -44.35 23.05
N PHE A 13 17.65 -45.60 22.61
CA PHE A 13 17.36 -45.93 21.21
C PHE A 13 15.97 -45.46 20.78
N LEU A 14 14.95 -45.57 21.64
CA LEU A 14 13.60 -45.04 21.37
C LEU A 14 13.63 -43.51 21.25
N PHE A 15 14.34 -42.83 22.13
CA PHE A 15 14.46 -41.38 22.11
C PHE A 15 15.22 -40.90 20.87
N LEU A 16 16.33 -41.57 20.51
CA LEU A 16 17.12 -41.24 19.34
C LEU A 16 16.36 -41.55 18.04
N SER A 17 15.55 -42.62 18.00
CA SER A 17 14.70 -42.92 16.85
C SER A 17 13.60 -41.88 16.67
N VAL A 18 12.97 -41.41 17.76
CA VAL A 18 12.00 -40.31 17.71
C VAL A 18 12.64 -39.02 17.22
N ILE A 19 13.86 -38.68 17.66
CA ILE A 19 14.58 -37.50 17.17
C ILE A 19 14.88 -37.60 15.68
N VAL A 20 15.37 -38.75 15.21
CA VAL A 20 15.67 -38.95 13.78
C VAL A 20 14.39 -38.88 12.94
N LEU A 21 13.28 -39.44 13.44
CA LEU A 21 11.98 -39.37 12.77
C LEU A 21 11.45 -37.93 12.72
N LEU A 22 11.65 -37.16 13.79
CA LEU A 22 11.34 -35.74 13.84
C LEU A 22 12.20 -34.95 12.85
N GLN A 23 13.50 -35.25 12.75
CA GLN A 23 14.41 -34.61 11.78
C GLN A 23 14.02 -34.91 10.33
N ILE A 24 13.63 -36.15 10.02
CA ILE A 24 13.12 -36.53 8.69
C ILE A 24 11.79 -35.82 8.40
N LEU A 25 10.89 -35.73 9.38
CA LEU A 25 9.64 -35.00 9.22
C LEU A 25 9.89 -33.51 8.95
N LEU A 26 10.83 -32.90 9.67
CA LEU A 26 11.24 -31.51 9.45
C LEU A 26 11.89 -31.31 8.08
N MET A 27 12.67 -32.28 7.60
CA MET A 27 13.25 -32.24 6.25
C MET A 27 12.18 -32.34 5.17
N VAL A 28 11.19 -33.23 5.31
CA VAL A 28 10.06 -33.33 4.37
C VAL A 28 9.16 -32.09 4.41
N GLN A 29 8.92 -31.52 5.60
CA GLN A 29 8.18 -30.26 5.71
C GLN A 29 8.96 -29.10 5.08
N SER A 30 10.28 -29.08 5.26
CA SER A 30 11.18 -28.11 4.66
C SER A 30 11.15 -28.20 3.14
N ASP A 31 11.25 -29.40 2.56
CA ASP A 31 11.18 -29.58 1.10
C ASP A 31 9.82 -29.14 0.55
N ARG A 32 8.72 -29.52 1.21
CA ARG A 32 7.38 -29.06 0.81
C ARG A 32 7.18 -27.55 0.98
N PHE A 33 7.88 -26.94 1.94
CA PHE A 33 7.87 -25.50 2.15
C PHE A 33 8.71 -24.78 1.09
N TYR A 34 9.89 -25.29 0.74
CA TYR A 34 10.71 -24.78 -0.35
C TYR A 34 10.01 -24.95 -1.71
N ASP A 35 9.35 -26.08 -1.96
CA ASP A 35 8.50 -26.26 -3.14
C ASP A 35 7.35 -25.26 -3.14
N GLY A 36 6.79 -24.94 -1.97
CA GLY A 36 5.78 -23.90 -1.81
C GLY A 36 6.32 -22.51 -2.13
N LEU A 37 7.51 -22.18 -1.65
CA LEU A 37 8.17 -20.90 -1.93
C LEU A 37 8.59 -20.77 -3.39
N ASN A 38 9.14 -21.82 -4.00
CA ASN A 38 9.51 -21.82 -5.42
C ASN A 38 8.28 -21.65 -6.30
N ARG A 39 7.15 -22.28 -5.95
CA ARG A 39 5.87 -22.08 -6.64
C ARG A 39 5.32 -20.67 -6.46
N LEU A 40 5.60 -20.03 -5.33
CA LEU A 40 5.23 -18.63 -5.11
C LEU A 40 6.14 -17.71 -5.93
N ASP A 41 7.44 -17.96 -5.97
CA ASP A 41 8.40 -17.20 -6.76
C ASP A 41 8.10 -17.31 -8.26
N GLU A 42 7.82 -18.52 -8.76
CA GLU A 42 7.33 -18.77 -10.12
C GLU A 42 5.99 -18.06 -10.38
N ALA A 43 5.08 -18.00 -9.40
CA ALA A 43 3.81 -17.28 -9.53
C ALA A 43 3.99 -15.74 -9.55
N PHE A 44 5.00 -15.22 -8.85
CA PHE A 44 5.36 -13.80 -8.87
C PHE A 44 6.10 -13.43 -10.17
N GLU A 45 7.02 -14.27 -10.66
CA GLU A 45 7.70 -14.08 -11.94
C GLU A 45 6.75 -14.23 -13.14
N SER A 46 5.72 -15.08 -13.03
CA SER A 46 4.68 -15.26 -14.05
C SER A 46 3.51 -14.27 -13.95
N GLY A 47 3.60 -13.24 -13.08
CA GLY A 47 2.61 -12.16 -12.99
C GLY A 47 1.18 -12.58 -12.61
N THR A 48 0.97 -13.83 -12.19
CA THR A 48 -0.37 -14.40 -12.03
C THR A 48 -0.81 -14.36 -10.56
N ILE A 49 -1.12 -13.16 -10.05
CA ILE A 49 -1.89 -13.03 -8.81
C ILE A 49 -3.38 -13.12 -9.17
N VAL A 50 -3.96 -14.33 -9.09
CA VAL A 50 -5.41 -14.51 -9.20
C VAL A 50 -6.06 -14.14 -7.86
N TYR A 51 -6.51 -12.90 -7.73
CA TYR A 51 -7.54 -12.54 -6.77
C TYR A 51 -8.92 -12.80 -7.40
N GLY A 52 -9.59 -13.87 -7.00
CA GLY A 52 -11.04 -13.91 -7.06
C GLY A 52 -11.70 -15.21 -7.51
N SER A 53 -12.76 -15.52 -6.78
CA SER A 53 -14.07 -16.02 -7.24
C SER A 53 -14.10 -17.19 -8.23
N LYS A 54 -14.71 -18.27 -7.75
CA LYS A 54 -15.12 -19.45 -8.50
C LYS A 54 -15.96 -19.05 -9.73
N GLY A 55 -15.31 -18.91 -10.87
CA GLY A 55 -15.91 -18.74 -12.19
C GLY A 55 -15.01 -19.41 -13.20
N GLU A 56 -15.53 -20.42 -13.88
CA GLU A 56 -14.80 -21.20 -14.89
C GLU A 56 -14.49 -20.32 -16.11
N GLY A 57 -13.21 -20.02 -16.30
CA GLY A 57 -12.65 -19.32 -17.45
C GLY A 57 -11.23 -18.86 -17.13
N GLU A 58 -10.22 -19.47 -17.75
CA GLU A 58 -8.85 -18.94 -17.73
C GLU A 58 -8.86 -17.54 -18.34
N VAL A 59 -8.76 -16.52 -17.50
CA VAL A 59 -8.43 -15.17 -17.92
C VAL A 59 -6.92 -15.06 -17.82
N SER A 60 -6.23 -15.16 -18.96
CA SER A 60 -4.82 -14.81 -19.05
C SER A 60 -4.68 -13.31 -18.80
N ILE A 61 -3.94 -12.94 -17.75
CA ILE A 61 -3.56 -11.55 -17.45
C ILE A 61 -2.28 -11.21 -18.24
N ASP A 62 -2.21 -11.62 -19.50
CA ASP A 62 -1.06 -11.38 -20.40
C ASP A 62 -1.36 -10.31 -21.45
N LYS A 63 -2.56 -9.73 -21.43
CA LYS A 63 -2.83 -8.53 -22.21
C LYS A 63 -2.66 -7.32 -21.31
N GLU A 64 -1.48 -6.73 -21.41
CA GLU A 64 -1.30 -5.30 -21.24
C GLU A 64 -2.27 -4.61 -22.20
N TYR A 65 -3.48 -4.34 -21.72
CA TYR A 65 -4.38 -3.39 -22.36
C TYR A 65 -3.74 -2.02 -22.11
N GLY A 66 -2.83 -1.61 -23.00
CA GLY A 66 -2.41 -0.22 -23.05
C GLY A 66 -3.67 0.59 -23.29
N GLY A 67 -4.18 1.25 -22.25
CA GLY A 67 -5.36 2.09 -22.37
C GLY A 67 -5.06 3.17 -23.41
N ASP A 68 -5.83 3.18 -24.49
CA ASP A 68 -5.75 4.23 -25.49
C ASP A 68 -6.39 5.52 -24.93
N GLU A 69 -6.01 6.68 -25.48
CA GLU A 69 -6.64 7.95 -25.13
C GLU A 69 -8.16 7.89 -25.38
N GLY A 70 -8.94 8.16 -24.33
CA GLY A 70 -10.42 8.08 -24.38
C GLY A 70 -11.01 6.71 -24.02
N ASP A 71 -10.19 5.75 -23.62
CA ASP A 71 -10.66 4.48 -23.07
C ASP A 71 -11.24 4.66 -21.65
N TRP A 72 -12.01 3.67 -21.19
CA TRP A 72 -12.71 3.71 -19.92
C TRP A 72 -12.02 2.84 -18.88
N LEU A 73 -11.87 3.38 -17.68
CA LEU A 73 -11.55 2.60 -16.49
C LEU A 73 -12.84 2.37 -15.69
N ILE A 74 -13.24 1.12 -15.51
CA ILE A 74 -14.32 0.76 -14.59
C ILE A 74 -13.71 0.28 -13.29
N TRP A 75 -13.94 1.06 -12.23
CA TRP A 75 -13.56 0.69 -10.87
C TRP A 75 -14.82 0.43 -10.02
N ALA A 76 -14.94 -0.80 -9.53
CA ALA A 76 -16.11 -1.24 -8.78
C ALA A 76 -15.88 -1.07 -7.28
N PHE A 77 -16.52 -0.05 -6.69
CA PHE A 77 -16.54 0.12 -5.24
C PHE A 77 -17.61 -0.78 -4.60
N ARG A 78 -17.30 -1.31 -3.42
CA ARG A 78 -18.27 -2.11 -2.64
C ARG A 78 -19.27 -1.26 -1.86
N VAL A 79 -18.92 0.00 -1.61
CA VAL A 79 -19.70 0.95 -0.82
C VAL A 79 -19.65 2.31 -1.53
N GLU A 80 -20.72 3.08 -1.45
CA GLU A 80 -20.80 4.44 -1.96
C GLU A 80 -19.91 5.38 -1.11
N PRO A 81 -19.11 6.27 -1.73
CA PRO A 81 -18.36 7.28 -1.00
C PRO A 81 -19.33 8.23 -0.28
N LYS A 82 -19.07 8.51 0.99
CA LYS A 82 -19.92 9.41 1.79
C LYS A 82 -19.78 10.87 1.40
N THR A 83 -18.61 11.28 0.90
CA THR A 83 -18.30 12.68 0.60
C THR A 83 -17.24 12.80 -0.48
N LEU A 84 -17.19 13.96 -1.13
CA LEU A 84 -16.06 14.35 -1.99
C LEU A 84 -15.25 15.51 -1.40
N ASN A 85 -15.58 15.94 -0.18
CA ASN A 85 -14.78 16.91 0.57
C ASN A 85 -13.57 16.21 1.21
N GLN A 86 -12.35 16.65 0.88
CA GLN A 86 -11.11 16.09 1.43
C GLN A 86 -10.97 16.21 2.95
N PHE A 87 -11.68 17.15 3.59
CA PHE A 87 -11.56 17.37 5.04
C PHE A 87 -12.51 16.51 5.86
N SER A 88 -13.65 16.09 5.30
CA SER A 88 -14.70 15.38 6.02
C SER A 88 -14.78 13.90 5.64
N VAL A 89 -13.66 13.32 5.20
CA VAL A 89 -13.58 11.92 4.76
C VAL A 89 -13.72 10.92 5.91
N ASP A 90 -13.58 11.30 7.18
CA ASP A 90 -13.62 10.38 8.33
C ASP A 90 -12.73 9.13 8.05
N SER A 91 -13.04 8.01 8.68
CA SER A 91 -12.62 6.66 8.35
C SER A 91 -13.17 6.10 7.02
N ASP A 92 -13.79 6.91 6.14
CA ASP A 92 -14.29 6.45 4.84
C ASP A 92 -13.18 6.36 3.78
N ILE A 93 -12.67 5.15 3.63
CA ILE A 93 -11.63 4.83 2.66
C ILE A 93 -12.06 5.03 1.20
N TYR A 94 -13.35 4.88 0.88
CA TYR A 94 -13.84 4.97 -0.49
C TYR A 94 -13.87 6.41 -1.00
N SER A 95 -14.33 7.35 -0.16
CA SER A 95 -14.21 8.79 -0.45
C SER A 95 -12.76 9.18 -0.69
N ARG A 96 -11.84 8.74 0.18
CA ARG A 96 -10.40 9.05 0.05
C ARG A 96 -9.75 8.48 -1.20
N TRP A 97 -10.18 7.30 -1.66
CA TRP A 97 -9.70 6.69 -2.90
C TRP A 97 -10.14 7.43 -4.16
N ILE A 98 -11.14 8.30 -4.07
CA ILE A 98 -11.58 9.14 -5.19
C ILE A 98 -10.97 10.53 -5.07
N THR A 99 -11.05 11.14 -3.88
CA THR A 99 -10.68 12.54 -3.70
C THR A 99 -9.18 12.80 -3.86
N VAL A 100 -8.33 11.97 -3.24
CA VAL A 100 -6.87 12.20 -3.23
C VAL A 100 -6.21 11.94 -4.58
N PRO A 101 -6.49 10.85 -5.31
CA PRO A 101 -5.78 10.58 -6.57
C PRO A 101 -6.42 11.21 -7.82
N TYR A 102 -7.68 11.68 -7.76
CA TYR A 102 -8.40 12.12 -8.96
C TYR A 102 -9.06 13.50 -8.88
N ILE A 103 -9.14 14.13 -7.70
CA ILE A 103 -9.83 15.42 -7.54
C ILE A 103 -8.87 16.51 -7.03
N PHE A 104 -8.05 16.21 -6.03
CA PHE A 104 -7.17 17.18 -5.39
C PHE A 104 -5.70 16.84 -5.62
N GLU A 105 -4.85 17.87 -5.67
CA GLU A 105 -3.42 17.73 -5.93
C GLU A 105 -2.61 18.26 -4.74
N PRO A 106 -1.59 17.52 -4.23
CA PRO A 106 -0.76 17.97 -3.12
C PRO A 106 0.37 18.90 -3.58
N LEU A 107 0.98 19.64 -2.64
CA LEU A 107 2.18 20.44 -2.91
C LEU A 107 3.36 19.56 -3.35
N LEU A 108 3.53 18.41 -2.69
CA LEU A 108 4.58 17.43 -2.93
C LEU A 108 3.95 16.04 -3.08
N VAL A 109 4.57 15.19 -3.91
CA VAL A 109 4.21 13.78 -4.05
C VAL A 109 5.37 12.89 -3.62
N TYR A 110 5.06 11.66 -3.24
CA TYR A 110 6.07 10.67 -2.93
C TYR A 110 6.48 9.92 -4.19
N ASP A 111 7.78 9.86 -4.44
CA ASP A 111 8.35 9.04 -5.51
C ASP A 111 8.55 7.62 -4.96
N PHE A 112 7.90 6.64 -5.59
CA PHE A 112 7.95 5.25 -5.14
C PHE A 112 9.26 4.53 -5.53
N ASP A 113 10.04 5.08 -6.46
CA ASP A 113 11.31 4.49 -6.88
C ASP A 113 12.43 4.84 -5.91
N ASP A 114 12.50 6.11 -5.48
CA ASP A 114 13.57 6.60 -4.61
C ASP A 114 13.13 6.96 -3.18
N LEU A 115 11.84 6.83 -2.88
CA LEU A 115 11.26 7.08 -1.56
C LEU A 115 11.44 8.52 -1.06
N THR A 116 11.58 9.47 -1.98
CA THR A 116 11.73 10.90 -1.68
C THR A 116 10.48 11.72 -1.99
N MET A 117 10.34 12.89 -1.35
CA MET A 117 9.31 13.87 -1.70
C MET A 117 9.75 14.67 -2.93
N LYS A 118 8.90 14.71 -3.94
CA LYS A 118 9.10 15.48 -5.18
C LYS A 118 8.11 16.64 -5.28
N PRO A 119 8.52 17.78 -5.87
CA PRO A 119 7.61 18.85 -6.22
C PRO A 119 6.47 18.36 -7.13
N TRP A 120 5.25 18.86 -6.90
CA TRP A 120 4.07 18.55 -7.72
C TRP A 120 3.29 19.81 -8.08
N LEU A 121 2.36 20.27 -7.22
CA LEU A 121 1.71 21.58 -7.37
C LEU A 121 2.70 22.72 -7.07
N ALA A 122 3.64 22.49 -6.15
CA ALA A 122 4.82 23.33 -6.01
C ALA A 122 5.85 22.98 -7.08
N GLU A 123 6.55 23.96 -7.64
CA GLU A 123 7.71 23.74 -8.51
C GLU A 123 9.00 23.55 -7.70
N SER A 124 9.08 24.14 -6.51
CA SER A 124 10.20 24.01 -5.60
C SER A 124 9.80 24.36 -4.17
N TYR A 125 10.67 24.01 -3.22
CA TYR A 125 10.55 24.43 -1.84
C TYR A 125 11.94 24.64 -1.21
N GLU A 126 11.99 25.56 -0.24
CA GLU A 126 13.19 25.84 0.55
C GLU A 126 12.86 25.70 2.04
N VAL A 127 13.77 25.11 2.81
CA VAL A 127 13.64 24.96 4.26
C VAL A 127 14.67 25.87 4.92
N SER A 128 14.23 26.67 5.89
CA SER A 128 15.10 27.56 6.65
C SER A 128 16.17 26.78 7.43
N SER A 129 17.26 27.46 7.79
CA SER A 129 18.38 26.83 8.51
C SER A 129 18.01 26.26 9.88
N ASP A 130 16.94 26.79 10.51
CA ASP A 130 16.41 26.31 11.79
C ASP A 130 15.30 25.26 11.63
N GLY A 131 14.85 24.99 10.40
CA GLY A 131 13.81 24.01 10.08
C GLY A 131 12.40 24.43 10.49
N LEU A 132 12.18 25.69 10.83
CA LEU A 132 10.88 26.21 11.29
C LEU A 132 10.06 26.88 10.19
N GLU A 133 10.68 27.21 9.06
CA GLU A 133 10.01 27.82 7.91
C GLU A 133 10.24 26.98 6.66
N ILE A 134 9.17 26.72 5.92
CA ILE A 134 9.21 26.09 4.61
C ILE A 134 8.54 27.03 3.63
N THR A 135 9.29 27.48 2.62
CA THR A 135 8.77 28.34 1.56
C THR A 135 8.54 27.51 0.32
N PHE A 136 7.30 27.44 -0.14
CA PHE A 136 6.93 26.79 -1.39
C PHE A 136 6.78 27.80 -2.50
N ARG A 137 7.28 27.48 -3.69
CA ARG A 137 6.96 28.21 -4.91
C ARG A 137 6.00 27.39 -5.74
N LEU A 138 4.83 27.98 -6.02
CA LEU A 138 3.79 27.33 -6.82
C LEU A 138 4.11 27.42 -8.30
N ARG A 139 3.57 26.47 -9.06
CA ARG A 139 3.54 26.52 -10.51
C ARG A 139 2.61 27.62 -11.00
N ASP A 140 2.94 28.23 -12.14
CA ASP A 140 2.13 29.28 -12.78
C ASP A 140 1.18 28.73 -13.87
N ASP A 141 1.28 27.43 -14.19
CA ASP A 141 0.55 26.76 -15.27
C ASP A 141 -0.57 25.83 -14.78
N VAL A 142 -1.00 26.01 -13.53
CA VAL A 142 -2.00 25.16 -12.87
C VAL A 142 -3.32 25.90 -12.68
N TYR A 143 -4.41 25.22 -13.02
CA TYR A 143 -5.76 25.75 -13.00
C TYR A 143 -6.69 24.72 -12.37
N PHE A 144 -7.71 25.20 -11.66
CA PHE A 144 -8.85 24.39 -11.30
C PHE A 144 -9.61 23.94 -12.55
N SER A 145 -10.48 22.94 -12.39
CA SER A 145 -11.26 22.36 -13.49
C SER A 145 -12.24 23.35 -14.15
N ASP A 146 -12.55 24.47 -13.50
CA ASP A 146 -13.34 25.58 -14.04
C ASP A 146 -12.50 26.64 -14.78
N GLY A 147 -11.18 26.47 -14.83
CA GLY A 147 -10.23 27.36 -15.49
C GLY A 147 -9.72 28.52 -14.63
N VAL A 148 -10.07 28.59 -13.35
CA VAL A 148 -9.47 29.58 -12.43
C VAL A 148 -8.05 29.16 -12.09
N ALA A 149 -7.09 30.08 -12.16
CA ALA A 149 -5.70 29.80 -11.79
C ALA A 149 -5.57 29.49 -10.30
N VAL A 150 -4.73 28.51 -9.96
CA VAL A 150 -4.42 28.18 -8.56
C VAL A 150 -3.42 29.20 -8.01
N THR A 151 -3.65 29.67 -6.79
CA THR A 151 -2.84 30.70 -6.13
C THR A 151 -2.39 30.26 -4.73
N ALA A 152 -1.46 31.03 -4.14
CA ALA A 152 -1.04 30.81 -2.76
C ALA A 152 -2.20 30.99 -1.76
N ASP A 153 -3.19 31.83 -2.07
CA ASP A 153 -4.36 32.04 -1.21
C ASP A 153 -5.22 30.78 -1.10
N ASP A 154 -5.29 29.95 -2.15
CA ASP A 154 -6.02 28.67 -2.14
C ASP A 154 -5.33 27.64 -1.22
N VAL A 155 -4.00 27.66 -1.21
CA VAL A 155 -3.20 26.83 -0.30
C VAL A 155 -3.42 27.28 1.14
N VAL A 156 -3.34 28.59 1.41
CA VAL A 156 -3.61 29.17 2.74
C VAL A 156 -5.02 28.79 3.20
N PHE A 157 -6.03 28.98 2.33
CA PHE A 157 -7.40 28.59 2.61
C PHE A 157 -7.53 27.12 3.00
N THR A 158 -6.81 26.22 2.30
CA THR A 158 -6.81 24.79 2.58
C THR A 158 -6.29 24.49 3.99
N TYR A 159 -5.13 25.05 4.36
CA TYR A 159 -4.54 24.83 5.69
C TYR A 159 -5.37 25.48 6.80
N GLU A 160 -5.86 26.70 6.61
CA GLU A 160 -6.73 27.38 7.58
C GLU A 160 -8.04 26.63 7.79
N THR A 161 -8.61 26.08 6.72
CA THR A 161 -9.82 25.25 6.79
C THR A 161 -9.57 23.96 7.57
N ALA A 162 -8.42 23.31 7.35
CA ALA A 162 -8.06 22.08 8.05
C ALA A 162 -7.94 22.26 9.57
N VAL A 163 -7.43 23.41 10.03
CA VAL A 163 -7.25 23.69 11.47
C VAL A 163 -8.44 24.42 12.11
N ASN A 164 -9.46 24.77 11.32
CA ASN A 164 -10.62 25.50 11.82
C ASN A 164 -11.54 24.59 12.63
N PRO A 165 -11.78 24.86 13.93
CA PRO A 165 -12.62 24.00 14.78
C PRO A 165 -14.10 24.00 14.40
N ALA A 166 -14.55 24.92 13.54
CA ALA A 166 -15.91 24.94 13.01
C ALA A 166 -16.10 23.98 11.82
N VAL A 167 -15.01 23.44 11.27
CA VAL A 167 -15.02 22.49 10.16
C VAL A 167 -14.88 21.09 10.75
N ASP A 168 -15.69 20.16 10.25
CA ASP A 168 -15.57 18.74 10.59
C ASP A 168 -14.38 18.14 9.85
N ALA A 169 -13.19 18.46 10.37
CA ALA A 169 -11.86 18.15 9.86
C ALA A 169 -10.98 17.52 10.97
N ALA A 170 -11.60 16.89 11.96
CA ALA A 170 -10.91 16.42 13.18
C ALA A 170 -9.71 15.49 12.87
N ASP A 171 -9.82 14.67 11.82
CA ASP A 171 -8.78 13.71 11.44
C ASP A 171 -7.52 14.34 10.85
N VAL A 172 -7.66 15.50 10.20
CA VAL A 172 -6.54 16.22 9.56
C VAL A 172 -6.01 17.34 10.45
N ALA A 173 -6.81 17.85 11.38
CA ALA A 173 -6.39 18.86 12.36
C ALA A 173 -5.44 18.32 13.45
N SER A 174 -5.39 17.00 13.65
CA SER A 174 -4.63 16.36 14.74
C SER A 174 -3.19 15.95 14.39
N LEU A 175 -2.67 16.33 13.21
CA LEU A 175 -1.27 16.13 12.80
C LEU A 175 -0.33 17.16 13.46
#